data_AF-A0AAV2T286-F1
#
_entry.id   AF-A0AAV2T286-F1
#
_cell.length_a   1.000
_cell.length_b   1.000
_cell.length_c   1.000
_cell.angle_alpha   90.00
_cell.angle_beta   90.00
_cell.angle_gamma   90.00
#
_symmetry.space_group_name_H-M   'P 1'
#
loop_
_entity.id
_entity.type
_entity.pdbx_description
1 polymer ?
#
loop_
_entity_poly.entity_id
_entity_poly.type
_entity_poly.pdbx_seq_one_letter_code
_entity_poly.pdbx_strand_id
1 'polypeptide(L)'
;MTGELLVTMGRLVLVLLFVVTLAYEVECRRRLNEECSELPFERCLPPLYCFKKGGEKGTCVRRCVPVGQKCTGQFPDSCCMHLKCDLSKEGKTGVCVKQ
;
A
#
# COMPACT_ATOMS: atom_id res chain seq x y z
N MET A 1 -0.28 30.83 31.84
CA MET A 1 -1.35 30.61 30.84
C MET A 1 -0.89 29.82 29.60
N THR A 2 0.39 29.58 29.37
CA THR A 2 0.90 28.90 28.16
C THR A 2 0.87 27.36 28.21
N GLY A 3 0.93 26.75 29.40
CA GLY A 3 1.01 25.28 29.56
C GLY A 3 -0.28 24.53 29.24
N GLU A 4 -1.43 25.01 29.71
CA GLU A 4 -2.72 24.33 29.50
C GLU A 4 -3.20 24.40 28.04
N LEU A 5 -2.85 25.48 27.34
CA LEU A 5 -3.11 25.64 25.91
C LEU A 5 -2.30 24.61 25.09
N LEU A 6 -1.03 24.40 25.43
CA LEU A 6 -0.15 23.44 24.76
C LEU A 6 -0.65 22.00 24.92
N VAL A 7 -1.10 21.63 26.12
CA VAL A 7 -1.67 20.30 26.42
C VAL A 7 -2.95 20.06 25.63
N THR A 8 -3.82 21.08 25.57
CA THR A 8 -5.10 20.98 24.84
C THR A 8 -4.87 20.83 23.34
N MET A 9 -3.95 21.61 22.76
CA MET A 9 -3.58 21.48 21.35
C MET A 9 -2.94 20.12 21.05
N GLY A 10 -2.07 19.62 21.93
CA GLY A 10 -1.46 18.29 21.78
C GLY A 10 -2.50 17.16 21.77
N ARG A 11 -3.51 17.22 22.65
CA ARG A 11 -4.62 16.26 22.64
C ARG A 11 -5.44 16.35 21.37
N LEU A 12 -5.72 17.56 20.87
CA LEU A 12 -6.47 17.76 19.65
C LEU A 12 -5.76 17.14 18.44
N VAL A 13 -4.43 17.34 18.33
CA VAL A 13 -3.60 16.74 17.27
C VAL A 13 -3.62 15.21 17.36
N LEU A 14 -3.50 14.64 18.55
CA LEU A 14 -3.59 13.18 18.76
C LEU A 14 -4.94 12.61 18.31
N VAL A 15 -6.03 13.29 18.65
CA VAL A 15 -7.38 12.88 18.23
C VAL A 15 -7.52 12.95 16.71
N LEU A 16 -7.04 14.03 16.08
CA LEU A 16 -7.09 14.17 14.62
C LEU A 16 -6.28 13.09 13.91
N LEU A 17 -5.06 12.80 14.38
CA LEU A 17 -4.24 11.71 13.84
C LEU A 17 -4.95 10.36 13.96
N PHE A 18 -5.56 10.09 15.11
CA PHE A 18 -6.29 8.85 15.33
C PHE A 18 -7.49 8.70 14.38
N VAL A 19 -8.27 9.77 14.17
CA VAL A 19 -9.40 9.76 13.22
C VAL A 19 -8.92 9.52 11.79
N VAL A 20 -7.82 10.15 11.38
CA VAL A 20 -7.22 9.94 10.05
C VAL A 20 -6.77 8.49 9.87
N THR A 21 -6.11 7.90 10.88
CA THR A 21 -5.69 6.49 10.82
C THR A 21 -6.88 5.54 10.72
N LEU A 22 -7.96 5.79 11.48
CA LEU A 22 -9.17 4.96 11.41
C LEU A 22 -9.87 5.07 10.06
N ALA A 23 -10.01 6.29 9.52
CA ALA A 23 -10.59 6.50 8.19
C ALA A 23 -9.79 5.75 7.11
N TYR A 24 -8.46 5.76 7.22
CA TYR A 24 -7.56 5.03 6.32
C TYR A 24 -7.74 3.51 6.41
N GLU A 25 -7.82 2.95 7.62
CA GLU A 25 -8.07 1.51 7.83
C GLU A 25 -9.44 1.08 7.31
N VAL A 26 -10.48 1.90 7.48
CA VAL A 26 -11.83 1.62 6.98
C VAL A 26 -11.85 1.60 5.45
N GLU A 27 -11.24 2.58 4.79
CA GLU A 27 -11.14 2.61 3.33
C GLU A 27 -10.27 1.46 2.81
N CYS A 28 -9.15 1.15 3.48
CA CYS A 28 -8.32 -0.01 3.16
C CYS A 28 -9.14 -1.31 3.24
N ARG A 29 -9.92 -1.50 4.31
CA ARG A 29 -10.76 -2.69 4.45
C ARG A 29 -11.86 -2.77 3.39
N ARG A 30 -12.39 -1.61 2.96
CA ARG A 30 -13.39 -1.53 1.89
C ARG A 30 -12.84 -1.92 0.53
N ARG A 31 -11.60 -1.54 0.23
CA ARG A 31 -10.90 -1.86 -1.03
C ARG A 31 -10.31 -3.28 -1.05
N LEU A 32 -10.28 -3.97 0.10
CA LEU A 32 -9.88 -5.36 0.18
C LEU A 32 -10.81 -6.25 -0.68
N ASN A 33 -10.25 -7.06 -1.55
CA ASN A 33 -10.93 -7.90 -2.54
C ASN A 33 -11.63 -7.13 -3.69
N GLU A 34 -11.39 -5.83 -3.86
CA GLU A 34 -11.87 -5.11 -5.03
C GLU A 34 -11.16 -5.60 -6.30
N GLU A 35 -11.89 -5.70 -7.42
CA GLU A 35 -11.34 -6.08 -8.72
C GLU A 35 -10.37 -5.01 -9.26
N CYS A 36 -9.20 -5.44 -9.69
CA CYS A 36 -8.18 -4.59 -10.28
C CYS A 36 -7.78 -5.08 -11.68
N SER A 37 -7.75 -4.14 -12.62
CA SER A 37 -7.48 -4.38 -14.03
C SER A 37 -6.01 -4.08 -14.34
N GLU A 38 -5.24 -5.15 -14.57
CA GLU A 38 -3.94 -5.19 -15.26
C GLU A 38 -2.73 -4.49 -14.63
N LEU A 39 -2.88 -3.36 -13.96
CA LEU A 39 -1.79 -2.65 -13.30
C LEU A 39 -1.82 -2.89 -11.78
N PRO A 40 -0.69 -3.25 -11.15
CA PRO A 40 -0.68 -3.74 -9.77
C PRO A 40 -1.17 -2.73 -8.70
N PHE A 41 -1.38 -1.47 -9.10
CA PHE A 41 -1.62 -0.33 -8.22
C PHE A 41 -2.70 0.64 -8.69
N GLU A 42 -3.36 0.40 -9.84
CA GLU A 42 -4.26 1.42 -10.40
C GLU A 42 -5.56 1.64 -9.59
N ARG A 43 -5.83 0.77 -8.61
CA ARG A 43 -7.02 0.87 -7.74
C ARG A 43 -6.82 0.48 -6.27
N CYS A 44 -5.70 -0.16 -5.94
CA CYS A 44 -5.50 -0.65 -4.58
C CYS A 44 -4.87 0.45 -3.72
N LEU A 45 -5.59 0.89 -2.68
CA LEU A 45 -5.05 1.81 -1.68
C LEU A 45 -3.88 1.14 -0.96
N PRO A 46 -2.71 1.79 -0.76
CA PRO A 46 -1.65 1.21 0.05
C PRO A 46 -2.19 0.80 1.43
N PRO A 47 -1.70 -0.29 2.06
CA PRO A 47 -0.70 -1.26 1.59
C PRO A 47 -1.33 -2.44 0.83
N LEU A 48 -2.43 -2.24 0.08
CA LEU A 48 -3.02 -3.29 -0.74
C LEU A 48 -2.33 -3.38 -2.10
N TYR A 49 -2.21 -4.60 -2.60
CA TYR A 49 -1.60 -4.90 -3.89
C TYR A 49 -2.55 -5.71 -4.74
N CYS A 50 -2.60 -5.43 -6.04
CA CYS A 50 -3.41 -6.21 -6.96
C CYS A 50 -2.73 -7.56 -7.24
N PHE A 51 -3.32 -8.63 -6.75
CA PHE A 51 -2.86 -10.00 -7.01
C PHE A 51 -3.67 -10.63 -8.12
N LYS A 52 -2.99 -11.12 -9.16
CA LYS A 52 -3.58 -11.89 -10.26
C LYS A 52 -3.08 -13.33 -10.22
N LYS A 53 -4.00 -14.29 -10.28
CA LYS A 53 -3.67 -15.71 -10.47
C LYS A 53 -4.15 -16.11 -11.87
N GLY A 54 -3.24 -16.57 -12.73
CA GLY A 54 -3.59 -17.31 -13.95
C GLY A 54 -4.47 -16.60 -14.98
N GLY A 55 -4.14 -15.37 -15.39
CA GLY A 55 -4.83 -14.68 -16.51
C GLY A 55 -6.22 -14.11 -16.17
N GLU A 56 -6.73 -14.36 -14.97
CA GLU A 56 -7.98 -13.79 -14.47
C GLU A 56 -7.81 -12.32 -14.02
N LYS A 57 -8.94 -11.65 -13.76
CA LYS A 57 -8.95 -10.32 -13.14
C LYS A 57 -8.25 -10.35 -11.77
N GLY A 58 -7.54 -9.29 -11.43
CA GLY A 58 -6.82 -9.21 -10.16
C GLY A 58 -7.73 -8.83 -9.01
N THR A 59 -7.29 -9.09 -7.79
CA THR A 59 -7.97 -8.63 -6.57
C THR A 59 -7.00 -7.88 -5.66
N CYS A 60 -7.45 -6.80 -5.02
CA CYS A 60 -6.65 -6.08 -4.03
C CYS A 60 -6.50 -6.90 -2.73
N VAL A 61 -5.27 -7.25 -2.36
CA VAL A 61 -4.97 -8.06 -1.17
C VAL A 61 -3.95 -7.36 -0.27
N ARG A 62 -4.02 -7.60 1.04
CA ARG A 62 -3.04 -7.11 2.04
C ARG A 62 -1.67 -7.83 1.99
N ARG A 63 -1.44 -8.70 1.01
CA ARG A 63 -0.18 -9.48 0.92
C ARG A 63 0.85 -8.73 0.11
N CYS A 64 2.09 -8.81 0.56
CA CYS A 64 3.25 -8.38 -0.20
C CYS A 64 3.38 -9.14 -1.53
N VAL A 65 4.05 -8.52 -2.50
CA VAL A 65 4.26 -9.07 -3.84
C VAL A 65 5.35 -10.16 -3.78
N PRO A 66 5.05 -11.41 -4.17
CA PRO A 66 6.02 -12.50 -4.12
C PRO A 66 7.05 -12.40 -5.25
N VAL A 67 8.11 -13.19 -5.15
CA VAL A 67 9.19 -13.24 -6.16
C VAL A 67 8.63 -13.56 -7.56
N GLY A 68 9.16 -12.87 -8.58
CA GLY A 68 8.76 -13.05 -9.97
C GLY A 68 7.46 -12.34 -10.37
N GLN A 69 6.77 -11.65 -9.46
CA GLN A 69 5.59 -10.85 -9.77
C GLN A 69 5.96 -9.39 -10.06
N LYS A 70 5.10 -8.72 -10.84
CA LYS A 70 5.29 -7.32 -11.22
C LYS A 70 5.18 -6.40 -10.00
N CYS A 71 6.11 -5.47 -9.90
CA CYS A 71 6.15 -4.37 -8.94
C CYS A 71 6.30 -3.03 -9.68
N THR A 72 6.19 -1.91 -8.97
CA THR A 72 6.27 -0.56 -9.56
C THR A 72 7.29 0.27 -8.78
N GLY A 73 8.05 1.11 -9.48
CA GLY A 73 9.08 1.95 -8.84
C GLY A 73 8.52 3.02 -7.89
N GLN A 74 7.23 3.31 -8.00
CA GLN A 74 6.49 4.17 -7.08
C GLN A 74 6.23 3.50 -5.72
N PHE A 75 6.28 2.17 -5.65
CA PHE A 75 6.12 1.37 -4.43
C PHE A 75 7.20 0.27 -4.38
N PRO A 76 8.48 0.65 -4.19
CA PRO A 76 9.60 -0.30 -4.22
C PRO A 76 9.53 -1.33 -3.08
N ASP A 77 8.92 -0.96 -1.95
CA ASP A 77 8.71 -1.80 -0.76
C ASP A 77 7.44 -2.68 -0.84
N SER A 78 6.84 -2.78 -2.03
CA SER A 78 5.68 -3.65 -2.27
C SER A 78 6.03 -5.14 -2.21
N CYS A 79 7.29 -5.48 -2.45
CA CYS A 79 7.76 -6.86 -2.44
C CYS A 79 7.83 -7.43 -1.02
N CYS A 80 7.67 -8.75 -0.89
CA CYS A 80 7.81 -9.43 0.40
C CYS A 80 9.20 -9.25 1.02
N MET A 81 9.33 -9.47 2.34
CA MET A 81 10.61 -9.42 3.04
C MET A 81 11.71 -10.17 2.26
N HIS A 82 12.90 -9.57 2.17
CA HIS A 82 14.06 -10.03 1.39
C HIS A 82 13.93 -9.98 -0.14
N LEU A 83 12.92 -9.29 -0.66
CA LEU A 83 12.77 -9.02 -2.08
C LEU A 83 12.89 -7.52 -2.35
N LYS A 84 13.47 -7.17 -3.51
CA LYS A 84 13.53 -5.80 -4.03
C LYS A 84 12.79 -5.70 -5.36
N CYS A 85 12.22 -4.53 -5.64
CA CYS A 85 11.64 -4.27 -6.96
C CYS A 85 12.75 -3.96 -7.98
N ASP A 86 12.99 -4.87 -8.92
CA ASP A 86 13.96 -4.68 -10.01
C ASP A 86 13.31 -3.97 -11.19
N LEU A 87 13.65 -2.69 -11.38
CA LEU A 87 13.09 -1.81 -12.43
C LEU A 87 13.87 -1.86 -13.75
N SER A 88 14.87 -2.75 -13.88
CA SER A 88 15.84 -2.69 -14.97
C SER A 88 15.28 -2.97 -16.37
N LYS A 89 14.02 -3.42 -16.49
CA LYS A 89 13.41 -3.77 -17.79
C LYS A 89 12.34 -2.82 -18.31
N GLU A 90 11.65 -2.06 -17.46
CA GLU A 90 10.46 -1.29 -17.87
C GLU A 90 10.38 0.14 -17.32
N GLY A 91 11.39 0.64 -16.59
CA GLY A 91 11.55 2.05 -16.19
C GLY A 91 10.53 2.62 -15.19
N LYS A 92 9.28 2.13 -15.20
CA LYS A 92 8.20 2.45 -14.23
C LYS A 92 7.66 1.21 -13.54
N THR A 93 7.66 0.08 -14.24
CA THR A 93 7.31 -1.26 -13.77
C THR A 93 8.57 -2.13 -13.69
N GLY A 94 8.55 -3.09 -12.77
CA GLY A 94 9.66 -3.99 -12.48
C GLY A 94 9.17 -5.35 -12.00
N VAL A 95 10.09 -6.17 -11.50
CA VAL A 95 9.77 -7.50 -10.95
C VAL A 95 10.39 -7.65 -9.57
N CYS A 96 9.67 -8.25 -8.62
CA CYS A 96 10.24 -8.57 -7.31
C CYS A 96 11.29 -9.68 -7.43
N VAL A 97 12.54 -9.37 -7.09
CA VAL A 97 13.68 -10.31 -7.11
C VAL A 97 14.28 -10.44 -5.72
N LYS A 98 14.98 -11.55 -5.44
CA LYS A 98 15.73 -11.69 -4.18
C LYS A 98 16.83 -10.64 -4.09
N GLN A 99 16.95 -10.00 -2.93
CA GLN A 99 18.01 -9.05 -2.62
C GLN A 99 19.34 -9.77 -2.40
#